data_AF-A0A6S6FZ40-F1
#
_entry.id   AF-A0A6S6FZ40-F1
#
_cell.length_a   1.000
_cell.length_b   1.000
_cell.length_c   1.000
_cell.angle_alpha   90.00
_cell.angle_beta   90.00
_cell.angle_gamma   90.00
#
_symmetry.space_group_name_H-M   'P 1'
#
loop_
_entity.id
_entity.type
_entity.pdbx_description
1 polymer ?
#
loop_
_entity_poly.entity_id
_entity_poly.type
_entity_poly.pdbx_seq_one_letter_code
_entity_poly.pdbx_strand_id
1 'polypeptide(L)' 'MTDVHSQLAHLAPLCREPQPGEGWAIAKEAWHTHGIVVLNLAEVDARHGWVAARAARNLAEQCFGPRNKK' A
#
# COMPACT_ATOMS: atom_id res chain seq x y z
N MET A 1 6.50 12.00 -35.22
CA MET A 1 6.50 11.04 -34.10
C MET A 1 6.49 11.87 -32.83
N THR A 2 5.41 11.81 -32.06
CA THR A 2 5.30 12.56 -30.81
C THR A 2 6.07 11.80 -29.75
N ASP A 3 7.20 12.35 -29.28
CA ASP A 3 7.93 11.80 -28.14
C ASP A 3 7.04 11.89 -26.90
N VAL A 4 6.46 10.76 -26.50
CA VAL A 4 5.71 10.66 -25.25
C VAL A 4 6.74 10.57 -24.12
N HIS A 5 7.19 11.72 -23.64
CA HIS A 5 7.92 11.80 -22.38
C HIS A 5 6.94 11.52 -21.24
N SER A 6 6.94 10.28 -20.75
CA SER A 6 6.21 9.93 -19.52
C SER A 6 6.74 10.78 -18.37
N GLN A 7 5.87 11.56 -17.73
CA GLN A 7 6.22 12.32 -16.52
C GLN A 7 6.77 11.42 -15.41
N LEU A 8 6.53 10.11 -15.49
CA LEU A 8 7.02 9.10 -14.55
C LEU A 8 8.33 8.43 -14.98
N ALA A 9 8.90 8.77 -16.15
CA ALA A 9 10.13 8.16 -16.65
C ALA A 9 11.32 8.34 -15.69
N HIS A 10 11.38 9.47 -14.96
CA HIS A 10 12.40 9.71 -13.93
C HIS A 10 12.28 8.77 -12.73
N LEU A 11 11.11 8.16 -12.51
CA LEU A 11 10.86 7.18 -11.45
C LEU A 11 11.13 5.74 -11.91
N ALA A 12 11.33 5.49 -13.21
CA ALA A 12 11.59 4.15 -13.73
C ALA A 12 12.80 3.45 -13.06
N PRO A 13 13.90 4.14 -12.70
CA PRO A 13 15.00 3.52 -11.94
C PRO A 13 14.63 3.14 -10.50
N LEU A 14 13.57 3.74 -9.94
CA LEU A 14 13.05 3.44 -8.60
C LEU A 14 12.04 2.30 -8.60
N CYS A 15 11.52 1.92 -9.78
CA CYS A 15 10.69 0.74 -9.96
C CYS A 15 11.56 -0.53 -9.87
N ARG A 16 11.74 -1.03 -8.64
CA ARG A 16 12.29 -2.36 -8.38
C ARG A 16 11.19 -3.31 -7.94
N GLU A 17 11.40 -4.60 -8.18
CA GLU A 17 10.52 -5.64 -7.68
C GLU A 17 10.38 -5.49 -6.15
N PRO A 18 9.16 -5.37 -5.61
CA PRO A 18 8.96 -5.15 -4.19
C PRO A 18 9.50 -6.34 -3.40
N GLN A 19 10.53 -6.11 -2.58
CA GLN A 19 11.05 -7.11 -1.67
C GLN A 19 10.17 -7.15 -0.41
N PRO A 20 9.53 -8.28 -0.09
CA PRO A 20 8.56 -8.35 1.01
C PRO A 20 9.12 -7.93 2.37
N GLY A 21 10.39 -8.30 2.66
CA GLY A 21 11.04 -7.96 3.92
C GLY A 21 11.29 -6.46 4.09
N GLU A 22 11.68 -5.77 3.01
CA GLU A 22 11.89 -4.32 3.04
C GLU A 22 10.57 -3.56 3.11
N GLY A 23 9.52 -4.08 2.46
CA GLY A 23 8.17 -3.50 2.53
C GLY A 23 7.64 -3.42 3.95
N TRP A 24 7.88 -4.44 4.77
CA TRP A 24 7.49 -4.42 6.19
C TRP A 24 8.26 -3.37 6.99
N ALA A 25 9.57 -3.26 6.78
CA ALA A 25 10.40 -2.28 7.47
C ALA A 25 9.99 -0.84 7.14
N ILE A 26 9.75 -0.55 5.86
CA ILE A 26 9.31 0.76 5.37
C ILE A 26 7.90 1.08 5.88
N ALA A 27 6.98 0.12 5.89
CA ALA A 27 5.64 0.32 6.44
C ALA A 27 5.70 0.64 7.95
N LYS A 28 6.58 -0.04 8.69
CA LYS A 28 6.79 0.20 10.12
C LYS A 28 7.39 1.58 10.38
N GLU A 29 8.36 2.00 9.58
CA GLU A 29 8.95 3.34 9.66
C GLU A 29 7.92 4.42 9.31
N ALA A 30 7.15 4.25 8.23
CA ALA A 30 6.09 5.17 7.83
C ALA A 30 5.01 5.33 8.92
N TRP A 31 4.68 4.24 9.63
CA TRP A 31 3.81 4.29 10.79
C TRP A 31 4.41 5.12 11.93
N HIS A 32 5.65 4.83 12.34
CA HIS A 32 6.28 5.53 13.47
C HIS A 32 6.55 7.01 13.19
N THR A 33 6.97 7.35 11.97
CA THR A 33 7.40 8.72 11.63
C THR A 33 6.24 9.60 11.17
N HIS A 34 5.25 9.04 10.48
CA HIS A 34 4.20 9.81 9.83
C HIS A 34 2.78 9.43 10.26
N GLY A 35 2.62 8.42 11.12
CA GLY A 35 1.30 7.89 11.48
C GLY A 35 0.58 7.22 10.32
N ILE A 36 1.31 6.82 9.26
CA ILE A 36 0.74 6.21 8.06
C ILE A 36 0.59 4.71 8.30
N VAL A 37 -0.65 4.20 8.32
CA VAL A 37 -0.91 2.75 8.36
C VAL A 37 -1.05 2.24 6.93
N VAL A 38 -0.10 1.42 6.49
CA VAL A 38 -0.23 0.65 5.24
C VAL A 38 -0.78 -0.73 5.59
N LEU A 39 -2.06 -0.98 5.29
CA LEU A 39 -2.72 -2.24 5.56
C LEU A 39 -2.68 -3.15 4.33
N ASN A 40 -1.81 -4.17 4.35
CA ASN A 40 -1.91 -5.28 3.42
C ASN A 40 -2.98 -6.27 3.90
N LEU A 41 -4.20 -6.15 3.39
CA LEU A 41 -5.33 -6.97 3.84
C LEU A 41 -5.11 -8.47 3.66
N ALA A 42 -4.36 -8.90 2.65
CA ALA A 42 -4.05 -10.32 2.43
C ALA A 42 -3.12 -10.86 3.53
N GLU A 43 -2.18 -10.05 3.99
CA GLU A 43 -1.26 -10.41 5.07
C GLU A 43 -1.94 -10.36 6.45
N VAL A 44 -2.87 -9.41 6.65
CA VAL A 44 -3.72 -9.37 7.84
C VAL A 44 -4.60 -10.64 7.90
N ASP A 45 -5.17 -11.07 6.78
CA ASP A 45 -5.95 -12.31 6.71
C ASP A 45 -5.08 -13.53 7.02
N ALA A 46 -3.89 -13.63 6.41
CA ALA A 46 -2.97 -14.74 6.63
C ALA A 46 -2.50 -14.86 8.10
N ARG A 47 -2.31 -13.73 8.81
CA ARG A 47 -1.76 -13.72 10.18
C ARG A 47 -2.82 -13.68 11.28
N HIS A 48 -3.95 -13.02 11.03
CA HIS A 48 -4.97 -12.71 12.05
C HIS A 48 -6.38 -13.16 11.65
N GLY A 49 -6.54 -13.73 10.45
CA GLY A 49 -7.78 -14.27 9.94
C GLY A 49 -8.73 -13.22 9.35
N TRP A 50 -9.76 -13.73 8.68
CA TRP A 50 -10.68 -12.96 7.85
C TRP A 50 -11.42 -11.85 8.58
N VAL A 51 -11.76 -12.06 9.86
CA VAL A 51 -12.48 -11.07 10.68
C VAL A 51 -11.61 -9.83 10.88
N ALA A 52 -10.33 -9.99 11.21
CA ALA A 52 -9.40 -8.89 11.39
C ALA A 52 -9.16 -8.15 10.07
N ALA A 53 -9.00 -8.89 8.96
CA ALA A 53 -8.86 -8.29 7.64
C ALA A 53 -10.10 -7.49 7.22
N ARG A 54 -11.31 -7.98 7.55
CA ARG A 54 -12.54 -7.23 7.27
C ARG A 54 -12.68 -5.99 8.13
N ALA A 55 -12.34 -6.04 9.42
CA ALA A 55 -12.35 -4.87 10.29
C ALA A 55 -11.35 -3.79 9.79
N ALA A 56 -10.13 -4.20 9.45
CA ALA A 56 -9.09 -3.32 8.90
C ALA A 56 -9.54 -2.62 7.60
N ARG A 57 -10.20 -3.35 6.71
CA ARG A 57 -10.79 -2.79 5.49
C ARG A 57 -11.90 -1.77 5.78
N ASN A 58 -12.85 -2.10 6.67
CA ASN A 58 -13.93 -1.17 7.02
C ASN A 58 -13.37 0.13 7.60
N LEU A 59 -12.35 0.04 8.44
CA LEU A 59 -11.65 1.21 8.97
C LEU A 59 -11.00 2.04 7.85
N ALA A 60 -10.32 1.39 6.91
CA ALA A 60 -9.74 2.07 5.75
C ALA A 60 -10.80 2.79 4.90
N GLU A 61 -11.95 2.17 4.65
CA GLU A 61 -13.06 2.79 3.91
C GLU A 61 -13.69 3.96 4.67
N GLN A 62 -13.75 3.90 6.00
CA GLN A 62 -14.22 5.02 6.83
C GLN A 62 -13.25 6.21 6.79
N CYS A 63 -11.95 5.95 6.84
CA CYS A 63 -10.93 7.00 6.87
C CYS A 63 -10.70 7.65 5.50
N PHE A 64 -10.75 6.87 4.41
CA PHE A 64 -10.29 7.31 3.08
C PHE A 64 -11.36 7.21 1.98
N GLY A 65 -12.57 6.79 2.34
CA GLY A 65 -13.66 6.53 1.41
C GLY A 65 -13.60 5.13 0.77
N PRO A 66 -14.71 4.67 0.15
CA PRO A 66 -14.77 3.37 -0.48
C PRO A 66 -13.78 3.29 -1.66
N ARG A 67 -13.13 2.13 -1.85
CA ARG A 67 -12.30 1.89 -3.04
C ARG A 67 -13.18 2.10 -4.28
N ASN A 68 -12.82 3.04 -5.14
CA ASN A 68 -13.56 3.35 -6.36
C ASN A 68 -13.83 2.06 -7.15
N LYS A 69 -15.11 1.75 -7.38
CA LYS A 69 -15.55 0.73 -8.33
C LYS A 69 -15.31 1.29 -9.73
N LYS A 70 -14.16 0.99 -10.33
CA LYS A 70 -14.01 1.02 -11.78
C LYS A 70 -13.89 -0.42 -12.27
#